data_AF-A0A662ZK46-F1
#
_entry.id   AF-A0A662ZK46-F1
#
_cell.length_a   1.000
_cell.length_b   1.000
_cell.length_c   1.000
_cell.angle_alpha   90.00
_cell.angle_beta   90.00
_cell.angle_gamma   90.00
#
_symmetry.space_group_name_H-M   'P 1'
#
loop_
_entity.id
_entity.type
_entity.pdbx_description
1 polymer ?
#
loop_
_entity_poly.entity_id
_entity_poly.type
_entity_poly.pdbx_seq_one_letter_code
_entity_poly.pdbx_strand_id
1 'polypeptide(L)'
;MSTKTKTIKMLLYSGSINGVINISNSAWESGKMYAAPRDSIEDLVSRADCKKYGVYLLLSEQLVYVGQARDLERRTKQHLADKDWWSRVILMTTKDDSFNASDIDYLESRLIDLATAAGKSDTDNKKRGNPQKVDEFRQAELEQYLEEAIFILELIGIKVFKKDQNTNKRVGNKRKNNTLSSHDSSTIHSLQTETTTDTNDDFESPLDESNILHLIGNVTARGKICDDGFLVLKSSSFVMNECTSCKPSIVKIRDALLREGKVKNGIFTVDVKFSSPSAAASCIKGCPVNGRIAWRYSDGKNIKNKDEEVKD
;
A
#
# COMPACT_ATOMS: atom_id res chain seq x y z
N MET A 1 18.86 18.04 -19.24
CA MET A 1 18.33 19.13 -18.39
C MET A 1 19.45 19.58 -17.46
N SER A 2 19.71 20.88 -17.36
CA SER A 2 20.66 21.42 -16.38
C SER A 2 20.14 21.09 -14.98
N THR A 3 20.86 20.26 -14.23
CA THR A 3 20.53 19.95 -12.84
C THR A 3 20.67 21.21 -12.00
N LYS A 4 19.53 21.80 -11.57
CA LYS A 4 19.52 22.88 -10.59
C LYS A 4 19.89 22.32 -9.22
N THR A 5 20.89 22.90 -8.57
CA THR A 5 21.26 22.60 -7.18
C THR A 5 20.13 23.00 -6.23
N LYS A 6 19.86 22.16 -5.22
CA LYS A 6 18.82 22.38 -4.21
C LYS A 6 19.33 22.00 -2.83
N THR A 7 18.93 22.74 -1.80
CA THR A 7 19.25 22.44 -0.40
C THR A 7 17.99 22.05 0.35
N ILE A 8 17.98 20.85 0.93
CA ILE A 8 16.87 20.34 1.74
C ILE A 8 17.21 20.54 3.20
N LYS A 9 16.30 21.18 3.94
CA LYS A 9 16.39 21.35 5.40
C LYS A 9 15.32 20.48 6.04
N MET A 10 15.74 19.55 6.88
CA MET A 10 14.87 18.65 7.61
C MET A 10 15.16 18.78 9.10
N LEU A 11 14.12 19.05 9.88
CA LEU A 11 14.17 19.09 11.33
C LEU A 11 13.48 17.84 11.88
N LEU A 12 14.24 16.99 12.57
CA LEU A 12 13.78 15.75 13.19
C LEU A 12 13.59 16.01 14.69
N TYR A 13 12.35 16.17 15.17
CA TYR A 13 12.12 16.56 16.57
C TYR A 13 12.53 15.49 17.58
N SER A 14 12.46 14.21 17.18
CA SER A 14 12.90 13.06 17.99
C SER A 14 14.23 12.46 17.53
N GLY A 15 14.92 13.09 16.56
CA GLY A 15 16.11 12.52 15.92
C GLY A 15 15.84 11.35 14.96
N SER A 16 14.57 11.00 14.72
CA SER A 16 14.16 9.91 13.83
C SER A 16 13.32 10.40 12.65
N ILE A 17 13.57 9.84 11.46
CA ILE A 17 12.78 10.11 10.24
C ILE A 17 11.35 9.58 10.33
N ASN A 18 11.11 8.64 11.25
CA ASN A 18 9.79 8.04 11.50
C ASN A 18 8.98 8.81 12.55
N GLY A 19 9.58 9.81 13.22
CA GLY A 19 8.90 10.66 14.18
C GLY A 19 8.26 11.89 13.52
N VAL A 20 8.01 12.92 14.33
CA VAL A 20 7.56 14.23 13.82
C VAL A 20 8.73 14.92 13.14
N ILE A 21 8.53 15.32 11.89
CA ILE A 21 9.53 16.01 11.08
C ILE A 21 8.94 17.24 10.39
N ASN A 22 9.75 18.27 10.21
CA ASN A 22 9.44 19.47 9.43
C ASN A 22 10.47 19.59 8.31
N ILE A 23 10.00 19.72 7.07
CA ILE A 23 10.83 19.71 5.87
C ILE A 23 10.56 20.96 5.04
N SER A 24 11.62 21.58 4.56
CA SER A 24 11.55 22.57 3.49
C SER A 24 12.77 22.49 2.57
N ASN A 25 12.66 23.05 1.37
CA ASN A 25 13.71 23.02 0.35
C ASN A 25 13.93 24.44 -0.21
N SER A 26 15.16 24.78 -0.60
CA SER A 26 15.50 26.05 -1.26
C SER A 26 14.82 26.26 -2.61
N ALA A 27 14.47 25.18 -3.31
CA ALA A 27 13.75 25.23 -4.59
C ALA A 27 12.22 25.23 -4.43
N TRP A 28 11.70 25.11 -3.20
CA TRP A 28 10.26 25.05 -2.93
C TRP A 28 9.79 26.43 -2.45
N GLU A 29 9.34 27.25 -3.40
CA GLU A 29 9.20 28.73 -3.37
C GLU A 29 8.55 29.32 -2.11
N SER A 30 7.67 28.58 -1.43
CA SER A 30 7.30 28.83 -0.04
C SER A 30 6.90 27.53 0.67
N GLY A 31 7.22 26.38 0.11
CA GLY A 31 6.63 25.13 0.55
C GLY A 31 7.15 24.65 1.90
N LYS A 32 6.23 24.06 2.66
CA LYS A 32 6.46 23.51 3.98
C LYS A 32 5.71 22.20 4.11
N MET A 33 6.44 21.17 4.55
CA MET A 33 5.87 19.86 4.83
C MET A 33 6.09 19.49 6.28
N TYR A 34 5.09 18.87 6.87
CA TYR A 34 5.25 18.13 8.11
C TYR A 34 4.87 16.68 7.88
N ALA A 35 5.56 15.76 8.54
CA ALA A 35 5.16 14.37 8.61
C ALA A 35 5.18 13.90 10.05
N ALA A 36 4.21 13.07 10.42
CA ALA A 36 4.16 12.45 11.74
C ALA A 36 3.50 11.07 11.66
N PRO A 37 3.89 10.12 12.51
CA PRO A 37 3.09 8.94 12.76
C PRO A 37 1.79 9.33 13.48
N ARG A 38 0.74 8.52 13.31
CA ARG A 38 -0.60 8.77 13.86
C ARG A 38 -0.59 9.06 15.35
N ASP A 39 0.17 8.29 16.10
CA ASP A 39 0.30 8.38 17.56
C ASP A 39 1.00 9.66 18.04
N SER A 40 1.62 10.40 17.12
CA SER A 40 2.33 11.65 17.41
C SER A 40 1.60 12.89 16.88
N ILE A 41 0.29 12.81 16.59
CA ILE A 41 -0.48 13.99 16.14
C ILE A 41 -0.48 15.11 17.18
N GLU A 42 -0.58 14.80 18.47
CA GLU A 42 -0.56 15.86 19.50
C GLU A 42 0.76 16.63 19.48
N ASP A 43 1.88 15.91 19.36
CA ASP A 43 3.22 16.51 19.24
C ASP A 43 3.34 17.31 17.92
N LEU A 44 2.86 16.76 16.81
CA LEU A 44 2.80 17.46 15.52
C LEU A 44 2.06 18.78 15.65
N VAL A 45 0.84 18.77 16.19
CA VAL A 45 -0.01 19.95 16.31
C VAL A 45 0.62 21.00 17.22
N SER A 46 1.26 20.59 18.31
CA SER A 46 1.93 21.54 19.22
C SER A 46 3.09 22.30 18.57
N ARG A 47 3.71 21.72 17.52
CA ARG A 47 4.91 22.25 16.84
C ARG A 47 4.61 22.87 15.48
N ALA A 48 3.57 22.38 14.81
CA ALA A 48 3.29 22.73 13.44
C ALA A 48 2.49 24.03 13.37
N ASP A 49 3.06 25.00 12.67
CA ASP A 49 2.33 26.18 12.21
C ASP A 49 1.44 25.77 11.02
N CYS A 50 0.26 25.22 11.34
CA CYS A 50 -0.67 24.56 10.40
C CYS A 50 -2.12 25.06 10.49
N LYS A 51 -2.37 26.21 11.14
CA LYS A 51 -3.67 26.92 11.07
C LYS A 51 -3.77 27.72 9.76
N LYS A 52 -3.56 27.03 8.65
CA LYS A 52 -3.34 27.59 7.32
C LYS A 52 -4.04 26.76 6.26
N TYR A 53 -4.21 27.34 5.08
CA TYR A 53 -4.64 26.60 3.90
C TYR A 53 -3.61 25.55 3.53
N GLY A 54 -4.06 24.34 3.27
CA GLY A 54 -3.23 23.34 2.63
C GLY A 54 -3.93 22.03 2.37
N VAL A 55 -3.13 21.05 2.02
CA VAL A 55 -3.56 19.68 1.75
C VAL A 55 -2.88 18.72 2.71
N TYR A 56 -3.58 17.65 3.06
CA TYR A 56 -3.08 16.60 3.93
C TYR A 56 -3.23 15.24 3.28
N LEU A 57 -2.29 14.36 3.60
CA LEU A 57 -2.26 12.97 3.16
C LEU A 57 -2.40 12.08 4.39
N LEU A 58 -3.43 11.24 4.41
CA LEU A 58 -3.51 10.14 5.37
C LEU A 58 -2.98 8.90 4.67
N LEU A 59 -1.88 8.36 5.18
CA LEU A 59 -1.13 7.29 4.55
C LEU A 59 -1.29 6.00 5.33
N SER A 60 -1.52 4.92 4.59
CA SER A 60 -1.24 3.55 5.01
C SER A 60 -0.04 3.02 4.22
N GLU A 61 0.25 1.73 4.34
CA GLU A 61 1.27 1.09 3.51
C GLU A 61 0.90 1.08 2.00
N GLN A 62 -0.37 0.95 1.66
CA GLN A 62 -0.82 0.76 0.27
C GLN A 62 -1.66 1.91 -0.29
N LEU A 63 -2.37 2.63 0.58
CA LEU A 63 -3.33 3.65 0.17
C LEU A 63 -2.99 5.02 0.74
N VAL A 64 -3.33 6.04 -0.03
CA VAL A 64 -3.35 7.44 0.37
C VAL A 64 -4.75 8.01 0.23
N TYR A 65 -5.23 8.62 1.30
CA TYR A 65 -6.36 9.53 1.26
C TYR A 65 -5.81 10.95 1.19
N VAL A 66 -6.41 11.77 0.33
CA VAL A 66 -5.98 13.12 0.07
C VAL A 66 -7.14 14.00 0.48
N GLY A 67 -6.87 15.01 1.30
CA GLY A 67 -7.88 15.98 1.65
C GLY A 67 -7.32 17.39 1.69
N GLN A 68 -8.21 18.38 1.62
CA GLN A 68 -7.89 19.78 1.83
C GLN A 68 -8.47 20.35 3.12
N ALA A 69 -7.83 21.40 3.64
CA ALA A 69 -8.39 22.21 4.71
C ALA A 69 -7.88 23.65 4.67
N ARG A 70 -8.73 24.57 5.13
CA ARG A 70 -8.34 25.95 5.51
C ARG A 70 -7.61 26.02 6.84
N ASP A 71 -7.74 24.96 7.63
CA ASP A 71 -7.14 24.78 8.94
C ASP A 71 -6.73 23.31 9.07
N LEU A 72 -5.48 23.03 8.73
CA LEU A 72 -4.91 21.68 8.76
C LEU A 72 -4.83 21.13 10.18
N GLU A 73 -4.60 21.96 11.18
CA GLU A 73 -4.57 21.54 12.58
C GLU A 73 -5.92 20.95 12.99
N ARG A 74 -7.00 21.71 12.80
CA ARG A 74 -8.36 21.27 13.16
C ARG A 74 -8.75 20.02 12.40
N ARG A 75 -8.44 19.97 11.10
CA ARG A 75 -8.79 18.83 10.25
C ARG A 75 -8.04 17.55 10.64
N THR A 76 -6.75 17.67 10.98
CA THR A 76 -5.93 16.53 11.38
C THR A 76 -6.39 15.93 12.70
N LYS A 77 -6.77 16.77 13.67
CA LYS A 77 -7.40 16.33 14.92
C LYS A 77 -8.73 15.59 14.69
N GLN A 78 -9.56 16.06 13.76
CA GLN A 78 -10.84 15.42 13.45
C GLN A 78 -10.65 13.98 12.92
N HIS A 79 -9.65 13.75 12.06
CA HIS A 79 -9.40 12.42 11.48
C HIS A 79 -8.88 11.37 12.47
N LEU A 80 -8.41 11.77 13.66
CA LEU A 80 -8.11 10.82 14.73
C LEU A 80 -9.36 10.04 15.18
N ALA A 81 -10.53 10.68 15.14
CA ALA A 81 -11.80 10.09 15.52
C ALA A 81 -12.48 9.36 14.34
N ASP A 82 -12.34 9.89 13.12
CA ASP A 82 -13.20 9.50 12.00
C ASP A 82 -12.62 8.37 11.12
N LYS A 83 -11.30 8.14 11.14
CA LYS A 83 -10.62 7.15 10.28
C LYS A 83 -9.50 6.45 11.03
N ASP A 84 -9.53 5.13 11.17
CA ASP A 84 -8.58 4.32 11.95
C ASP A 84 -7.47 3.65 11.10
N TRP A 85 -7.66 3.56 9.79
CA TRP A 85 -6.80 2.75 8.90
C TRP A 85 -5.42 3.35 8.58
N TRP A 86 -5.23 4.66 8.77
CA TRP A 86 -4.00 5.37 8.38
C TRP A 86 -2.99 5.39 9.54
N SER A 87 -1.70 5.29 9.22
CA SER A 87 -0.59 5.17 10.18
C SER A 87 0.33 6.39 10.19
N ARG A 88 0.34 7.18 9.11
CA ARG A 88 1.17 8.38 8.97
C ARG A 88 0.37 9.50 8.33
N VAL A 89 0.57 10.73 8.79
CA VAL A 89 -0.02 11.93 8.19
C VAL A 89 1.08 12.80 7.59
N ILE A 90 0.80 13.38 6.42
CA ILE A 90 1.59 14.46 5.83
C ILE A 90 0.74 15.70 5.74
N LEU A 91 1.27 16.84 6.16
CA LEU A 91 0.66 18.15 5.99
C LEU A 91 1.52 18.95 5.03
N MET A 92 0.90 19.55 4.00
CA MET A 92 1.58 20.40 3.02
C MET A 92 0.89 21.75 2.98
N THR A 93 1.67 22.80 3.20
CA THR A 93 1.23 24.20 3.29
C THR A 93 2.33 25.12 2.75
N THR A 94 2.10 26.42 2.77
CA THR A 94 3.13 27.43 2.53
C THR A 94 3.60 28.06 3.85
N LYS A 95 4.86 28.53 3.88
CA LYS A 95 5.47 29.20 5.04
C LYS A 95 4.79 30.54 5.30
N ASP A 96 4.41 31.23 4.24
CA ASP A 96 3.85 32.58 4.22
C ASP A 96 2.31 32.62 4.13
N ASP A 97 1.62 31.46 4.22
CA ASP A 97 0.15 31.36 4.13
C ASP A 97 -0.43 31.91 2.81
N SER A 98 0.34 31.80 1.73
CA SER A 98 -0.02 32.26 0.38
C SER A 98 -1.06 31.40 -0.34
N PHE A 99 -1.55 30.30 0.25
CA PHE A 99 -2.59 29.47 -0.35
C PHE A 99 -3.99 30.02 -0.09
N ASN A 100 -4.87 29.87 -1.08
CA ASN A 100 -6.30 30.14 -0.97
C ASN A 100 -7.15 28.88 -1.24
N ALA A 101 -8.47 29.02 -1.24
CA ALA A 101 -9.40 27.90 -1.46
C ALA A 101 -9.21 27.22 -2.82
N SER A 102 -9.07 28.00 -3.91
CA SER A 102 -8.86 27.47 -5.25
C SER A 102 -7.53 26.74 -5.37
N ASP A 103 -6.49 27.20 -4.67
CA ASP A 103 -5.18 26.53 -4.68
C ASP A 103 -5.25 25.14 -4.04
N ILE A 104 -5.90 25.02 -2.88
CA ILE A 104 -5.98 23.72 -2.18
C ILE A 104 -6.95 22.77 -2.88
N ASP A 105 -8.01 23.27 -3.51
CA ASP A 105 -8.89 22.49 -4.40
C ASP A 105 -8.10 21.99 -5.63
N TYR A 106 -7.17 22.80 -6.15
CA TYR A 106 -6.30 22.40 -7.25
C TYR A 106 -5.36 21.27 -6.85
N LEU A 107 -4.58 21.49 -5.79
CA LEU A 107 -3.61 20.53 -5.26
C LEU A 107 -4.27 19.20 -4.87
N GLU A 108 -5.43 19.25 -4.19
CA GLU A 108 -6.19 18.05 -3.82
C GLU A 108 -6.56 17.23 -5.06
N SER A 109 -7.17 17.87 -6.08
CA SER A 109 -7.56 17.18 -7.32
C SER A 109 -6.35 16.56 -8.02
N ARG A 110 -5.24 17.30 -8.15
CA ARG A 110 -4.03 16.81 -8.81
C ARG A 110 -3.40 15.64 -8.07
N LEU A 111 -3.33 15.70 -6.74
CA LEU A 111 -2.82 14.59 -5.92
C LEU A 111 -3.73 13.36 -5.99
N ILE A 112 -5.06 13.54 -6.03
CA ILE A 112 -6.01 12.43 -6.23
C ILE A 112 -5.79 11.79 -7.60
N ASP A 113 -5.61 12.58 -8.67
CA ASP A 113 -5.33 12.06 -10.00
C ASP A 113 -4.03 11.26 -10.03
N LEU A 114 -2.96 11.77 -9.40
CA LEU A 114 -1.67 11.08 -9.29
C LEU A 114 -1.79 9.77 -8.51
N ALA A 115 -2.46 9.77 -7.36
CA ALA A 115 -2.69 8.56 -6.56
C ALA A 115 -3.55 7.53 -7.31
N THR A 116 -4.57 8.01 -8.04
CA THR A 116 -5.45 7.16 -8.85
C THR A 116 -4.67 6.54 -10.01
N ALA A 117 -3.85 7.32 -10.70
CA ALA A 117 -2.99 6.84 -11.78
C ALA A 117 -1.92 5.84 -11.29
N ALA A 118 -1.55 5.88 -10.00
CA ALA A 118 -0.66 4.92 -9.36
C ALA A 118 -1.40 3.69 -8.77
N GLY A 119 -2.74 3.68 -8.77
CA GLY A 119 -3.53 2.61 -8.13
C GLY A 119 -3.44 2.61 -6.61
N LYS A 120 -3.15 3.77 -5.98
CA LYS A 120 -2.94 3.94 -4.53
C LYS A 120 -3.97 4.85 -3.88
N SER A 121 -4.96 5.36 -4.62
CA SER A 121 -5.98 6.25 -4.07
C SER A 121 -6.99 5.51 -3.18
N ASP A 122 -7.29 6.07 -2.02
CA ASP A 122 -8.35 5.58 -1.13
C ASP A 122 -9.74 5.68 -1.79
N THR A 123 -10.66 4.78 -1.41
CA THR A 123 -12.00 4.71 -2.02
C THR A 123 -12.84 5.95 -1.74
N ASP A 124 -12.61 6.67 -0.65
CA ASP A 124 -13.37 7.86 -0.31
C ASP A 124 -12.99 9.06 -1.18
N ASN A 125 -11.82 9.02 -1.85
CA ASN A 125 -11.39 10.03 -2.83
C ASN A 125 -12.14 9.93 -4.17
N LYS A 126 -13.07 8.97 -4.34
CA LYS A 126 -13.82 8.77 -5.61
C LYS A 126 -14.85 9.86 -5.92
N LYS A 127 -15.15 10.77 -4.99
CA LYS A 127 -16.09 11.88 -5.22
C LYS A 127 -15.37 13.02 -5.95
N ARG A 128 -15.50 13.09 -7.28
CA ARG A 128 -14.94 14.18 -8.08
C ARG A 128 -15.68 15.50 -7.80
N GLY A 129 -14.94 16.48 -7.28
CA GLY A 129 -15.37 17.87 -7.09
C GLY A 129 -15.18 18.73 -8.34
N ASN A 130 -15.65 19.99 -8.23
CA ASN A 130 -15.83 21.02 -9.26
C ASN A 130 -14.59 21.28 -10.17
N PRO A 131 -14.77 21.82 -11.39
CA PRO A 131 -13.66 22.21 -12.27
C PRO A 131 -12.76 23.26 -11.61
N GLN A 132 -11.47 23.10 -11.88
CA GLN A 132 -10.37 23.86 -11.29
C GLN A 132 -10.44 25.33 -11.74
N LYS A 133 -10.42 26.28 -10.80
CA LYS A 133 -10.60 27.73 -11.02
C LYS A 133 -9.32 28.56 -10.82
N VAL A 134 -8.15 27.99 -11.13
CA VAL A 134 -6.88 28.72 -11.10
C VAL A 134 -6.51 29.17 -12.50
N ASP A 135 -5.92 30.37 -12.63
CA ASP A 135 -5.38 30.84 -13.89
C ASP A 135 -4.10 30.08 -14.28
N GLU A 136 -3.63 30.29 -15.51
CA GLU A 136 -2.49 29.57 -16.08
C GLU A 136 -1.18 29.82 -15.31
N PHE A 137 -0.93 31.05 -14.85
CA PHE A 137 0.28 31.39 -14.10
C PHE A 137 0.25 30.70 -12.74
N ARG A 138 -0.87 30.82 -12.02
CA ARG A 138 -1.03 30.18 -10.72
C ARG A 138 -0.97 28.66 -10.83
N GLN A 139 -1.55 28.10 -11.89
CA GLN A 139 -1.44 26.66 -12.17
C GLN A 139 0.03 26.23 -12.33
N ALA A 140 0.85 26.98 -13.07
CA ALA A 140 2.26 26.66 -13.25
C ALA A 140 3.03 26.69 -11.92
N GLU A 141 2.75 27.65 -11.04
CA GLU A 141 3.32 27.71 -9.69
C GLU A 141 2.91 26.50 -8.83
N LEU A 142 1.64 26.08 -8.88
CA LEU A 142 1.12 24.95 -8.12
C LEU A 142 1.67 23.61 -8.62
N GLU A 143 1.88 23.45 -9.93
CA GLU A 143 2.54 22.25 -10.47
C GLU A 143 4.02 22.20 -10.06
N GLN A 144 4.75 23.33 -10.07
CA GLN A 144 6.11 23.39 -9.54
C GLN A 144 6.15 23.06 -8.04
N TYR A 145 5.17 23.57 -7.27
CA TYR A 145 5.00 23.21 -5.86
C TYR A 145 4.83 21.70 -5.69
N LEU A 146 4.00 21.05 -6.51
CA LEU A 146 3.75 19.61 -6.46
C LEU A 146 5.00 18.80 -6.82
N GLU A 147 5.77 19.21 -7.82
CA GLU A 147 7.02 18.53 -8.19
C GLU A 147 7.99 18.45 -7.00
N GLU A 148 8.20 19.56 -6.29
CA GLU A 148 9.05 19.58 -5.09
C GLU A 148 8.44 18.78 -3.94
N ALA A 149 7.12 18.88 -3.74
CA ALA A 149 6.43 18.13 -2.70
C ALA A 149 6.56 16.61 -2.90
N ILE A 150 6.32 16.12 -4.13
CA ILE A 150 6.44 14.71 -4.49
C ILE A 150 7.87 14.22 -4.32
N PHE A 151 8.86 15.02 -4.75
CA PHE A 151 10.26 14.70 -4.53
C PHE A 151 10.60 14.52 -3.03
N ILE A 152 10.10 15.42 -2.17
CA ILE A 152 10.30 15.31 -0.72
C ILE A 152 9.59 14.08 -0.15
N LEU A 153 8.37 13.78 -0.60
CA LEU A 153 7.65 12.57 -0.20
C LEU A 153 8.48 11.32 -0.52
N GLU A 154 9.04 11.23 -1.72
CA GLU A 154 9.90 10.11 -2.12
C GLU A 154 11.16 10.01 -1.25
N LEU A 155 11.78 11.15 -0.93
CA LEU A 155 12.96 11.21 -0.07
C LEU A 155 12.70 10.61 1.31
N ILE A 156 11.50 10.83 1.87
CA ILE A 156 11.10 10.28 3.17
C ILE A 156 10.40 8.90 3.05
N GLY A 157 10.52 8.25 1.88
CA GLY A 157 10.09 6.87 1.63
C GLY A 157 8.64 6.70 1.18
N ILE A 158 7.91 7.78 0.89
CA ILE A 158 6.50 7.75 0.49
C ILE A 158 6.40 7.72 -1.03
N LYS A 159 5.90 6.59 -1.57
CA LYS A 159 5.89 6.30 -3.02
C LYS A 159 4.48 6.19 -3.61
N VAL A 160 3.47 6.75 -2.94
CA VAL A 160 2.04 6.61 -3.33
C VAL A 160 1.66 7.32 -4.63
N PHE A 161 2.55 8.15 -5.18
CA PHE A 161 2.34 8.88 -6.44
C PHE A 161 3.21 8.37 -7.60
N LYS A 162 4.07 7.37 -7.37
CA LYS A 162 4.89 6.77 -8.43
C LYS A 162 4.12 5.67 -9.14
N LYS A 163 4.11 5.70 -10.47
CA LYS A 163 3.67 4.57 -11.29
C LYS A 163 4.71 3.45 -11.17
N ASP A 164 4.27 2.23 -10.90
CA ASP A 164 5.13 1.05 -10.99
C ASP A 164 5.57 0.87 -12.44
N GLN A 165 6.84 1.16 -12.73
CA GLN A 165 7.43 1.07 -14.07
C GLN A 165 7.58 -0.39 -14.57
N ASN A 166 7.13 -1.39 -13.79
CA ASN A 166 7.27 -2.81 -14.09
C ASN A 166 6.05 -3.45 -14.79
N THR A 167 5.02 -2.69 -15.18
CA THR A 167 3.85 -3.24 -15.89
C THR A 167 3.92 -3.15 -17.42
N ASN A 168 4.94 -2.50 -17.99
CA ASN A 168 5.07 -2.33 -19.45
C ASN A 168 6.17 -3.21 -20.08
N LYS A 169 6.02 -4.53 -19.99
CA LYS A 169 6.74 -5.49 -20.86
C LYS A 169 6.00 -6.82 -21.05
N ARG A 170 4.68 -6.78 -21.27
CA ARG A 170 3.92 -7.93 -21.82
C ARG A 170 2.88 -7.46 -22.85
N VAL A 171 3.31 -6.71 -23.86
CA VAL A 171 2.58 -6.60 -25.12
C VAL A 171 3.58 -6.76 -26.25
N GLY A 172 3.64 -7.96 -26.83
CA GLY A 172 4.58 -8.29 -27.89
C GLY A 172 4.45 -9.74 -28.35
N ASN A 173 3.32 -10.07 -28.99
CA ASN A 173 3.25 -10.89 -30.21
C ASN A 173 1.82 -11.38 -30.46
N LYS A 174 0.97 -10.52 -31.04
CA LYS A 174 -0.10 -11.01 -31.92
C LYS A 174 0.54 -11.18 -33.30
N ARG A 175 1.02 -12.39 -33.60
CA ARG A 175 1.29 -12.77 -34.99
C ARG A 175 -0.05 -12.85 -35.72
N LYS A 176 -0.22 -11.97 -36.71
CA LYS A 176 -1.14 -12.18 -37.83
C LYS A 176 -0.70 -13.44 -38.57
N ASN A 177 -1.65 -14.24 -39.04
CA ASN A 177 -1.65 -14.91 -40.35
C ASN A 177 -3.09 -15.37 -40.67
N ASN A 178 -3.72 -14.73 -41.65
CA ASN A 178 -4.70 -15.34 -42.56
C ASN A 178 -3.90 -16.28 -43.53
N THR A 179 -4.37 -17.31 -44.24
CA THR A 179 -5.69 -17.67 -44.80
C THR A 179 -5.65 -19.14 -45.28
N LEU A 180 -6.76 -19.87 -45.14
CA LEU A 180 -7.39 -20.89 -46.01
C LEU A 180 -6.55 -21.82 -46.95
N SER A 181 -6.74 -23.15 -46.81
CA SER A 181 -7.38 -24.02 -47.82
C SER A 181 -7.64 -25.44 -47.30
N SER A 182 -8.58 -26.12 -47.95
CA SER A 182 -9.18 -27.43 -47.67
C SER A 182 -8.59 -28.54 -48.55
N HIS A 183 -8.51 -29.78 -48.04
CA HIS A 183 -9.02 -31.05 -48.62
C HIS A 183 -8.24 -32.29 -48.14
N ASP A 184 -9.05 -33.34 -47.98
CA ASP A 184 -8.79 -34.78 -48.13
C ASP A 184 -8.31 -35.70 -47.00
N SER A 185 -9.01 -36.84 -47.04
CA SER A 185 -9.14 -37.98 -46.14
C SER A 185 -7.96 -38.96 -46.15
N SER A 186 -7.96 -39.83 -45.12
CA SER A 186 -7.72 -41.29 -45.14
C SER A 186 -6.47 -41.87 -44.45
N THR A 187 -6.75 -42.52 -43.31
CA THR A 187 -6.49 -43.93 -42.90
C THR A 187 -5.06 -44.57 -42.86
N ILE A 188 -4.86 -45.37 -41.77
CA ILE A 188 -3.95 -46.54 -41.57
C ILE A 188 -2.50 -46.19 -41.12
N HIS A 189 -1.82 -46.81 -40.14
CA HIS A 189 -2.07 -47.81 -39.08
C HIS A 189 -0.75 -48.00 -38.28
N SER A 190 -0.89 -48.37 -37.00
CA SER A 190 0.02 -49.19 -36.17
C SER A 190 1.53 -48.92 -36.13
N LEU A 191 2.09 -48.70 -34.93
CA LEU A 191 2.83 -49.75 -34.19
C LEU A 191 3.16 -49.29 -32.76
N GLN A 192 2.85 -50.18 -31.82
CA GLN A 192 3.14 -50.13 -30.40
C GLN A 192 4.64 -50.35 -30.14
N THR A 193 5.17 -49.71 -29.11
CA THR A 193 5.99 -50.41 -28.11
C THR A 193 5.68 -49.83 -26.74
N GLU A 194 5.08 -50.69 -25.91
CA GLU A 194 4.84 -50.50 -24.49
C GLU A 194 6.18 -50.57 -23.72
N THR A 195 6.37 -49.69 -22.75
CA THR A 195 7.02 -50.06 -21.50
C THR A 195 6.37 -49.27 -20.36
N THR A 196 6.05 -50.02 -19.32
CA THR A 196 5.03 -49.80 -18.29
C THR A 196 5.48 -48.90 -17.13
N THR A 197 4.54 -48.05 -16.65
CA THR A 197 4.18 -47.75 -15.24
C THR A 197 5.28 -47.23 -14.29
N ASP A 198 5.14 -46.13 -13.53
CA ASP A 198 3.95 -45.65 -12.83
C ASP A 198 4.14 -44.19 -12.32
N THR A 199 3.14 -43.36 -12.63
CA THR A 199 2.45 -42.37 -11.75
C THR A 199 3.25 -41.41 -10.85
N ASN A 200 3.41 -40.15 -11.27
CA ASN A 200 2.46 -39.06 -10.98
C ASN A 200 3.13 -37.72 -11.28
N ASP A 201 2.73 -37.18 -12.43
CA ASP A 201 3.06 -35.87 -12.93
C ASP A 201 2.15 -34.85 -12.23
N ASP A 202 2.55 -34.38 -11.04
CA ASP A 202 1.95 -33.18 -10.45
C ASP A 202 2.52 -31.97 -11.18
N PHE A 203 2.00 -31.77 -12.40
CA PHE A 203 2.08 -30.54 -13.15
C PHE A 203 1.44 -29.44 -12.29
N GLU A 204 2.26 -28.78 -11.46
CA GLU A 204 1.84 -27.73 -10.55
C GLU A 204 1.12 -26.66 -11.37
N SER A 205 -0.21 -26.68 -11.27
CA SER A 205 -1.11 -25.79 -11.98
C SER A 205 -0.65 -24.34 -11.79
N PRO A 206 -0.74 -23.47 -12.81
CA PRO A 206 -0.39 -22.07 -12.67
C PRO A 206 -1.07 -21.50 -11.42
N LEU A 207 -0.27 -21.08 -10.45
CA LEU A 207 -0.71 -20.58 -9.15
C LEU A 207 -1.93 -19.67 -9.34
N ASP A 208 -3.07 -20.13 -8.83
CA ASP A 208 -4.31 -19.36 -8.81
C ASP A 208 -4.12 -18.16 -7.86
N GLU A 209 -3.56 -17.07 -8.39
CA GLU A 209 -3.35 -15.82 -7.64
C GLU A 209 -4.68 -15.19 -7.19
N SER A 210 -5.84 -15.67 -7.68
CA SER A 210 -7.15 -15.16 -7.27
C SER A 210 -7.54 -15.56 -5.83
N ASN A 211 -6.88 -16.55 -5.25
CA ASN A 211 -7.15 -17.06 -3.89
C ASN A 211 -6.07 -16.71 -2.86
N ILE A 212 -5.11 -15.84 -3.20
CA ILE A 212 -4.13 -15.35 -2.24
C ILE A 212 -4.74 -14.23 -1.40
N LEU A 213 -4.59 -14.36 -0.08
CA LEU A 213 -4.96 -13.35 0.89
C LEU A 213 -3.75 -12.60 1.41
N HIS A 214 -3.94 -11.31 1.66
CA HIS A 214 -2.96 -10.39 2.20
C HIS A 214 -3.38 -9.96 3.60
N LEU A 215 -2.45 -9.99 4.55
CA LEU A 215 -2.70 -9.52 5.91
C LEU A 215 -2.61 -8.00 5.95
N ILE A 216 -3.68 -7.33 6.34
CA ILE A 216 -3.66 -5.87 6.51
C ILE A 216 -2.84 -5.47 7.75
N GLY A 217 -2.25 -4.27 7.75
CA GLY A 217 -1.47 -3.72 8.87
C GLY A 217 -0.02 -3.43 8.46
N ASN A 218 0.87 -3.15 9.43
CA ASN A 218 2.29 -2.87 9.15
C ASN A 218 3.11 -4.16 8.88
N VAL A 219 2.61 -5.02 8.00
CA VAL A 219 3.15 -6.36 7.70
C VAL A 219 2.90 -6.71 6.23
N THR A 220 3.93 -7.17 5.53
CA THR A 220 3.81 -7.76 4.19
C THR A 220 3.70 -9.28 4.31
N ALA A 221 2.51 -9.80 4.62
CA ALA A 221 2.29 -11.25 4.73
C ALA A 221 1.20 -11.74 3.79
N ARG A 222 1.43 -12.90 3.18
CA ARG A 222 0.51 -13.57 2.25
C ARG A 222 0.14 -14.94 2.78
N GLY A 223 -1.08 -15.35 2.51
CA GLY A 223 -1.54 -16.68 2.87
C GLY A 223 -2.69 -17.16 2.00
N LYS A 224 -3.09 -18.41 2.21
CA LYS A 224 -4.22 -19.04 1.53
C LYS A 224 -5.04 -19.83 2.54
N ILE A 225 -6.34 -19.88 2.32
CA ILE A 225 -7.22 -20.80 3.05
C ILE A 225 -6.94 -22.23 2.55
N CYS A 226 -6.95 -23.19 3.47
CA CYS A 226 -6.87 -24.62 3.15
C CYS A 226 -7.98 -25.34 3.91
N ASP A 227 -8.38 -26.52 3.45
CA ASP A 227 -9.50 -27.28 4.03
C ASP A 227 -9.36 -27.52 5.55
N ASP A 228 -8.12 -27.64 6.02
CA ASP A 228 -7.76 -27.91 7.41
C ASP A 228 -6.94 -26.79 8.06
N GLY A 229 -7.11 -25.54 7.60
CA GLY A 229 -6.57 -24.37 8.31
C GLY A 229 -6.21 -23.20 7.41
N PHE A 230 -5.01 -22.67 7.60
CA PHE A 230 -4.53 -21.50 6.88
C PHE A 230 -3.02 -21.60 6.63
N LEU A 231 -2.59 -21.49 5.38
CA LEU A 231 -1.17 -21.53 5.02
C LEU A 231 -0.64 -20.11 4.85
N VAL A 232 0.39 -19.74 5.61
CA VAL A 232 1.19 -18.53 5.39
C VAL A 232 2.31 -18.88 4.43
N LEU A 233 2.47 -18.08 3.38
CA LEU A 233 3.48 -18.31 2.35
C LEU A 233 4.85 -17.81 2.79
N LYS A 234 5.90 -18.46 2.28
CA LYS A 234 7.29 -18.03 2.41
C LYS A 234 7.47 -16.58 1.95
N SER A 235 8.49 -15.93 2.51
CA SER A 235 8.78 -14.50 2.33
C SER A 235 7.72 -13.56 2.90
N SER A 236 6.76 -14.06 3.69
CA SER A 236 5.87 -13.22 4.49
C SER A 236 6.64 -12.58 5.65
N SER A 237 6.33 -11.33 5.97
CA SER A 237 6.92 -10.63 7.12
C SER A 237 6.39 -11.16 8.45
N PHE A 238 7.17 -10.98 9.50
CA PHE A 238 6.90 -11.38 10.88
C PHE A 238 7.38 -10.28 11.83
N VAL A 239 6.48 -9.74 12.64
CA VAL A 239 6.84 -8.74 13.65
C VAL A 239 7.60 -9.44 14.77
N MET A 240 8.84 -9.01 15.05
CA MET A 240 9.70 -9.68 16.02
C MET A 240 9.24 -9.49 17.48
N ASN A 241 8.59 -8.37 17.79
CA ASN A 241 8.11 -8.07 19.14
C ASN A 241 6.63 -8.37 19.28
N GLU A 242 6.23 -8.78 20.48
CA GLU A 242 4.83 -9.07 20.84
C GLU A 242 4.28 -7.98 21.75
N CYS A 243 2.97 -7.75 21.70
CA CYS A 243 2.30 -6.92 22.69
C CYS A 243 2.02 -7.73 23.97
N THR A 244 1.86 -7.03 25.10
CA THR A 244 1.59 -7.64 26.40
C THR A 244 0.30 -8.45 26.45
N SER A 245 -0.66 -8.16 25.58
CA SER A 245 -1.94 -8.86 25.46
C SER A 245 -1.91 -10.08 24.51
N CYS A 246 -0.75 -10.45 23.97
CA CYS A 246 -0.61 -11.63 23.12
C CYS A 246 -0.97 -12.92 23.89
N LYS A 247 -1.73 -13.83 23.25
CA LYS A 247 -2.19 -15.06 23.91
C LYS A 247 -1.02 -16.03 24.11
N PRO A 248 -0.91 -16.72 25.26
CA PRO A 248 0.18 -17.68 25.52
C PRO A 248 0.34 -18.78 24.46
N SER A 249 -0.75 -19.23 23.85
CA SER A 249 -0.70 -20.20 22.76
C SER A 249 -0.03 -19.67 21.49
N ILE A 250 -0.19 -18.38 21.19
CA ILE A 250 0.45 -17.72 20.05
C ILE A 250 1.93 -17.49 20.32
N VAL A 251 2.29 -17.08 21.54
CA VAL A 251 3.70 -16.94 21.97
C VAL A 251 4.46 -18.25 21.76
N LYS A 252 3.90 -19.37 22.22
CA LYS A 252 4.49 -20.71 22.02
C LYS A 252 4.73 -21.05 20.54
N ILE A 253 3.78 -20.71 19.67
CA ILE A 253 3.91 -20.92 18.22
C ILE A 253 5.05 -20.05 17.67
N ARG A 254 5.11 -18.77 18.07
CA ARG A 254 6.14 -17.83 17.63
C ARG A 254 7.54 -18.28 18.04
N ASP A 255 7.71 -18.70 19.29
CA ASP A 255 8.97 -19.26 19.80
C ASP A 255 9.40 -20.51 19.02
N ALA A 256 8.46 -21.41 18.72
CA ALA A 256 8.76 -22.60 17.93
C ALA A 256 9.23 -22.25 16.51
N LEU A 257 8.58 -21.28 15.84
CA LEU A 257 8.96 -20.84 14.50
C LEU A 257 10.35 -20.22 14.44
N LEU A 258 10.73 -19.44 15.46
CA LEU A 258 12.06 -18.85 15.59
C LEU A 258 13.12 -19.93 15.88
N ARG A 259 12.84 -20.83 16.84
CA ARG A 259 13.73 -21.94 17.22
C ARG A 259 13.99 -22.90 16.07
N GLU A 260 12.97 -23.18 15.25
CA GLU A 260 13.07 -24.08 14.10
C GLU A 260 13.63 -23.39 12.85
N GLY A 261 13.90 -22.08 12.90
CA GLY A 261 14.42 -21.32 11.76
C GLY A 261 13.44 -21.14 10.61
N LYS A 262 12.15 -21.41 10.85
CA LYS A 262 11.02 -21.14 9.93
C LYS A 262 10.75 -19.65 9.79
N VAL A 263 11.22 -18.85 10.77
CA VAL A 263 11.30 -17.39 10.69
C VAL A 263 12.73 -16.95 10.97
N LYS A 264 13.31 -16.10 10.12
CA LYS A 264 14.62 -15.47 10.30
C LYS A 264 14.55 -14.01 9.92
N ASN A 265 15.18 -13.13 10.70
CA ASN A 265 15.21 -11.68 10.46
C ASN A 265 13.81 -11.08 10.18
N GLY A 266 12.78 -11.55 10.89
CA GLY A 266 11.41 -11.07 10.70
C GLY A 266 10.75 -11.53 9.39
N ILE A 267 11.21 -12.62 8.78
CA ILE A 267 10.65 -13.15 7.52
C ILE A 267 10.47 -14.67 7.63
N PHE A 268 9.33 -15.18 7.16
CA PHE A 268 9.09 -16.61 6.98
C PHE A 268 10.00 -17.18 5.90
N THR A 269 10.80 -18.19 6.24
CA THR A 269 11.74 -18.84 5.31
C THR A 269 11.09 -19.94 4.48
N VAL A 270 9.97 -20.47 4.97
CA VAL A 270 9.19 -21.55 4.36
C VAL A 270 7.69 -21.27 4.52
N ASP A 271 6.87 -21.99 3.77
CA ASP A 271 5.43 -21.98 3.97
C ASP A 271 5.09 -22.66 5.30
N VAL A 272 4.19 -22.04 6.08
CA VAL A 272 3.83 -22.49 7.42
C VAL A 272 2.33 -22.57 7.56
N LYS A 273 1.86 -23.73 8.01
CA LYS A 273 0.44 -23.99 8.26
C LYS A 273 0.04 -23.60 9.68
N PHE A 274 -1.11 -22.96 9.79
CA PHE A 274 -1.76 -22.57 11.03
C PHE A 274 -3.15 -23.20 11.11
N SER A 275 -3.64 -23.40 12.32
CA SER A 275 -4.96 -23.98 12.57
C SER A 275 -6.11 -23.06 12.13
N SER A 276 -5.87 -21.76 11.95
CA SER A 276 -6.90 -20.81 11.50
C SER A 276 -6.28 -19.52 10.97
N PRO A 277 -7.06 -18.72 10.20
CA PRO A 277 -6.63 -17.39 9.78
C PRO A 277 -6.29 -16.46 10.96
N SER A 278 -7.01 -16.56 12.07
CA SER A 278 -6.76 -15.74 13.28
C SER A 278 -5.47 -16.12 13.99
N ALA A 279 -5.15 -17.42 14.05
CA ALA A 279 -3.88 -17.89 14.60
C ALA A 279 -2.71 -17.41 13.76
N ALA A 280 -2.81 -17.50 12.42
CA ALA A 280 -1.81 -16.96 11.50
C ALA A 280 -1.61 -15.45 11.68
N ALA A 281 -2.70 -14.67 11.64
CA ALA A 281 -2.64 -13.22 11.77
C ALA A 281 -2.05 -12.76 13.11
N SER A 282 -2.47 -13.41 14.21
CA SER A 282 -1.99 -13.06 15.54
C SER A 282 -0.52 -13.45 15.71
N CYS A 283 -0.10 -14.58 15.13
CA CYS A 283 1.28 -15.01 15.10
C CYS A 283 2.17 -14.03 14.34
N ILE A 284 1.76 -13.57 13.16
CA ILE A 284 2.54 -12.62 12.35
C ILE A 284 2.69 -11.27 13.05
N LYS A 285 1.59 -10.73 13.62
CA LYS A 285 1.60 -9.39 14.23
C LYS A 285 2.09 -9.34 15.69
N GLY A 286 2.16 -10.49 16.37
CA GLY A 286 2.49 -10.53 17.79
C GLY A 286 1.40 -9.92 18.68
N CYS A 287 0.15 -9.86 18.21
CA CYS A 287 -0.98 -9.31 18.95
C CYS A 287 -2.28 -10.04 18.63
N PRO A 288 -3.34 -9.95 19.45
CA PRO A 288 -4.64 -10.53 19.13
C PRO A 288 -5.24 -9.90 17.85
N VAL A 289 -5.50 -10.72 16.83
CA VAL A 289 -6.09 -10.26 15.55
C VAL A 289 -7.24 -11.17 15.13
N ASN A 290 -8.36 -10.57 14.70
CA ASN A 290 -9.42 -11.30 14.03
C ASN A 290 -9.04 -11.57 12.57
N GLY A 291 -8.57 -12.78 12.30
CA GLY A 291 -8.06 -13.16 10.97
C GLY A 291 -9.13 -13.13 9.88
N ARG A 292 -10.40 -13.40 10.19
CA ARG A 292 -11.48 -13.39 9.18
C ARG A 292 -11.74 -11.99 8.60
N ILE A 293 -11.32 -10.94 9.30
CA ILE A 293 -11.42 -9.54 8.88
C ILE A 293 -10.06 -9.03 8.36
N ALA A 294 -8.97 -9.46 9.01
CA ALA A 294 -7.63 -8.93 8.73
C ALA A 294 -7.00 -9.49 7.46
N TRP A 295 -7.35 -10.70 7.04
CA TRP A 295 -6.93 -11.25 5.76
C TRP A 295 -7.90 -10.81 4.66
N ARG A 296 -7.36 -10.25 3.57
CA ARG A 296 -8.14 -9.74 2.44
C ARG A 296 -7.67 -10.31 1.12
N TYR A 297 -8.60 -10.61 0.22
CA TYR A 297 -8.31 -10.95 -1.17
C TYR A 297 -7.86 -9.70 -1.94
N SER A 298 -7.35 -9.92 -3.15
CA SER A 298 -6.89 -8.84 -4.06
C SER A 298 -8.00 -7.87 -4.46
N ASP A 299 -9.27 -8.29 -4.44
CA ASP A 299 -10.45 -7.45 -4.65
C ASP A 299 -10.83 -6.58 -3.43
N GLY A 300 -10.10 -6.71 -2.32
CA GLY A 300 -10.30 -5.97 -1.08
C GLY A 300 -11.34 -6.58 -0.12
N LYS A 301 -12.03 -7.66 -0.51
CA LYS A 301 -12.98 -8.36 0.38
C LYS A 301 -12.21 -9.16 1.44
N ASN A 302 -12.75 -9.22 2.64
CA ASN A 302 -12.23 -10.07 3.72
C ASN A 302 -12.85 -11.48 3.66
N ILE A 303 -12.26 -12.43 4.40
CA ILE A 303 -12.76 -13.82 4.46
C ILE A 303 -14.22 -13.88 4.88
N LYS A 304 -14.62 -13.11 5.90
CA LYS A 304 -15.99 -13.14 6.42
C LYS A 304 -17.01 -12.78 5.34
N ASN A 305 -16.78 -11.71 4.59
CA ASN A 305 -17.72 -11.23 3.57
C ASN A 305 -17.83 -12.21 2.40
N LYS A 306 -16.72 -12.85 1.99
CA LYS A 306 -16.73 -13.82 0.89
C LYS A 306 -17.45 -15.12 1.27
N ASP A 307 -17.32 -15.56 2.53
CA ASP A 307 -18.04 -16.72 3.05
C ASP A 307 -19.57 -16.47 3.18
N GLU A 308 -20.01 -15.21 3.28
CA GLU A 308 -21.43 -14.84 3.33
C GLU A 308 -22.06 -14.82 1.92
N GLU A 309 -21.33 -14.34 0.90
CA GLU A 309 -21.79 -14.33 -0.51
C GLU A 309 -21.96 -15.72 -1.13
N VAL A 310 -21.28 -16.75 -0.61
CA VAL A 310 -21.37 -18.14 -1.12
C VAL A 310 -22.57 -18.88 -0.52
N LYS A 311 -23.25 -18.31 0.48
CA LYS A 311 -24.39 -18.94 1.17
C LYS A 311 -25.76 -18.50 0.63
N ASP A 312 -25.79 -17.47 -0.20
CA ASP A 312 -26.97 -16.99 -0.93
C ASP A 312 -26.99 -17.56 -2.37
#